data_AF-A0A9W8HP28-F1
#
_entry.id   AF-A0A9W8HP28-F1
#
_cell.length_a   1.000
_cell.length_b   1.000
_cell.length_c   1.000
_cell.angle_alpha   90.00
_cell.angle_beta   90.00
_cell.angle_gamma   90.00
#
_symmetry.space_group_name_H-M   'P 1'
#
loop_
_entity.id
_entity.type
_entity.pdbx_description
1 polymer ?
#
loop_
_entity_poly.entity_id
_entity_poly.type
_entity_poly.pdbx_seq_one_letter_code
_entity_poly.pdbx_strand_id
1 'polypeptide(L)'
;MSTSPLRYNRGRPMSAVFSYAHSPTADMHLAQIEEELDTIMDGMGLQGDRRMAMKNMPVDSKLQLIQSHKAKASRETRTDTTPLSEHLKILARAGTQSLPRARLEKLRVDISYQSISQIAAF
;
A
#
# COMPACT_ATOMS: atom_id res chain seq x y z
N MET A 1 -5.47 55.32 28.99
CA MET A 1 -4.20 54.57 28.87
C MET A 1 -4.56 53.11 29.09
N SER A 2 -4.82 52.33 28.03
CA SER A 2 -3.88 51.41 27.30
C SER A 2 -3.19 50.44 28.27
N THR A 3 -3.35 49.11 28.19
CA THR A 3 -2.89 48.27 27.07
C THR A 3 -3.64 46.93 26.88
N SER A 4 -4.07 46.71 25.62
CA SER A 4 -4.12 45.51 24.75
C SER A 4 -4.32 44.05 25.26
N PRO A 5 -5.14 43.24 24.55
CA PRO A 5 -5.19 41.77 24.61
C PRO A 5 -4.37 41.11 23.48
N LEU A 6 -3.70 39.98 23.76
CA LEU A 6 -3.02 39.10 22.78
C LEU A 6 -3.46 37.64 23.07
N ARG A 7 -4.39 37.05 22.34
CA ARG A 7 -4.25 36.29 21.07
C ARG A 7 -3.27 35.09 21.10
N TYR A 8 -3.88 33.92 20.89
CA TYR A 8 -3.35 32.68 20.28
C TYR A 8 -2.32 31.87 21.07
N ASN A 9 -2.75 30.70 21.55
CA ASN A 9 -1.97 29.50 21.24
C ASN A 9 -2.90 28.32 20.95
N ARG A 10 -3.11 28.08 19.65
CA ARG A 10 -3.64 26.83 19.10
C ARG A 10 -2.60 25.76 19.44
N GLY A 11 -2.73 25.18 20.63
CA GLY A 11 -1.99 24.00 21.04
C GLY A 11 -2.28 22.91 20.03
N ARG A 12 -1.27 22.61 19.22
CA ARG A 12 -1.22 21.50 18.27
C ARG A 12 -1.68 20.21 18.97
N PRO A 13 -2.40 19.31 18.29
CA PRO A 13 -2.63 17.99 18.87
C PRO A 13 -1.26 17.38 19.14
N MET A 14 -0.98 17.05 20.41
CA MET A 14 0.14 16.17 20.73
C MET A 14 -0.03 14.94 19.85
N SER A 15 0.94 14.73 18.95
CA SER A 15 1.18 13.43 18.36
C SER A 15 1.22 12.45 19.53
N ALA A 16 0.24 11.56 19.59
CA ALA A 16 0.27 10.43 20.50
C ALA A 16 1.48 9.59 20.09
N VAL A 17 2.61 9.84 20.73
CA VAL A 17 3.73 8.90 20.76
C VAL A 17 3.19 7.71 21.53
N PHE A 18 2.69 6.71 20.80
CA PHE A 18 2.19 5.47 21.36
C PHE A 18 3.35 4.76 22.06
N SER A 19 3.48 5.00 23.36
CA SER A 19 4.42 4.26 24.21
C SER A 19 3.81 2.88 24.45
N TYR A 20 4.21 1.91 23.63
CA TYR A 20 3.91 0.49 23.83
C TYR A 20 4.70 -0.05 25.03
N ALA A 21 4.24 0.28 26.24
CA ALA A 21 4.69 -0.38 27.46
C ALA A 21 4.01 -1.76 27.56
N HIS A 22 4.79 -2.79 27.88
CA HIS A 22 4.44 -4.22 27.89
C HIS A 22 3.08 -4.52 28.55
N SER A 23 2.03 -4.62 27.74
CA SER A 23 0.76 -5.24 28.10
C SER A 23 0.53 -6.44 27.18
N PRO A 24 -0.13 -7.52 27.63
CA PRO A 24 -0.46 -8.67 26.76
C PRO A 24 -1.31 -8.25 25.55
N THR A 25 -2.01 -7.12 25.64
CA THR A 25 -2.69 -6.48 24.51
C THR A 25 -1.71 -5.84 23.53
N ALA A 26 -0.60 -5.25 23.97
CA ALA A 26 0.45 -4.70 23.10
C ALA A 26 1.09 -5.81 22.24
N ASP A 27 1.34 -6.98 22.82
CA ASP A 27 1.91 -8.13 22.08
C ASP A 27 0.93 -8.66 21.02
N MET A 28 -0.36 -8.72 21.32
CA MET A 28 -1.40 -9.05 20.33
C MET A 28 -1.47 -8.01 19.20
N HIS A 29 -1.35 -6.73 19.52
CA HIS A 29 -1.32 -5.67 18.51
C HIS A 29 -0.08 -5.75 17.62
N LEU A 30 1.08 -6.11 18.18
CA LEU A 30 2.30 -6.31 17.39
C LEU A 30 2.17 -7.51 16.45
N ALA A 31 1.65 -8.64 16.93
CA ALA A 31 1.41 -9.81 16.08
C ALA A 31 0.49 -9.49 14.89
N GLN A 32 -0.58 -8.73 15.14
CA GLN A 32 -1.50 -8.29 14.09
C GLN A 32 -0.82 -7.36 13.06
N ILE A 33 0.06 -6.46 13.52
CA ILE A 33 0.82 -5.57 12.62
C ILE A 33 1.79 -6.38 11.73
N GLU A 34 2.48 -7.38 12.29
CA GLU A 34 3.37 -8.24 11.51
C GLU A 34 2.60 -9.08 10.49
N GLU A 35 1.44 -9.63 10.86
CA GLU A 35 0.59 -10.42 9.97
C GLU A 35 0.06 -9.57 8.79
N GLU A 36 -0.43 -8.36 9.07
CA GLU A 36 -0.88 -7.45 8.02
C GLU A 36 0.28 -7.02 7.11
N LEU A 37 1.47 -6.78 7.66
CA LEU A 37 2.65 -6.46 6.87
C LEU A 37 3.06 -7.65 5.99
N ASP A 38 3.06 -8.88 6.51
CA ASP A 38 3.38 -10.09 5.75
C ASP A 38 2.40 -10.27 4.60
N THR A 39 1.10 -10.05 4.82
CA THR A 39 0.08 -10.10 3.76
C THR A 39 0.36 -9.08 2.64
N ILE A 40 0.74 -7.86 3.00
CA ILE A 40 1.09 -6.81 2.03
C ILE A 40 2.37 -7.18 1.26
N MET A 41 3.39 -7.70 1.94
CA MET A 41 4.64 -8.13 1.32
C MET A 41 4.43 -9.30 0.36
N ASP A 42 3.57 -10.25 0.71
CA ASP A 42 3.17 -11.37 -0.15
C ASP A 42 2.42 -10.85 -1.39
N GLY A 43 1.48 -9.92 -1.20
CA GLY A 43 0.77 -9.26 -2.30
C GLY A 43 1.69 -8.50 -3.27
N MET A 44 2.81 -7.95 -2.77
CA MET A 44 3.82 -7.26 -3.58
C MET A 44 4.94 -8.18 -4.11
N GLY A 45 4.96 -9.46 -3.71
CA GLY A 45 6.01 -10.39 -4.13
C GLY A 45 7.39 -10.12 -3.53
N LEU A 46 7.47 -9.46 -2.38
CA LEU A 46 8.75 -9.17 -1.75
C LEU A 46 9.35 -10.44 -1.12
N GLN A 47 10.59 -10.76 -1.50
CA GLN A 47 11.34 -11.92 -1.02
C GLN A 47 12.75 -11.53 -0.56
N GLY A 48 13.39 -12.42 0.21
CA GLY A 48 14.78 -12.30 0.65
C GLY A 48 15.06 -11.00 1.41
N ASP A 49 16.16 -10.34 1.06
CA ASP A 49 16.67 -9.14 1.74
C ASP A 49 15.65 -7.99 1.78
N ARG A 50 14.81 -7.86 0.74
CA ARG A 50 13.77 -6.83 0.68
C ARG A 50 12.66 -7.07 1.70
N ARG A 51 12.28 -8.34 1.91
CA ARG A 51 11.31 -8.71 2.95
C ARG A 51 11.91 -8.50 4.35
N MET A 52 13.17 -8.88 4.53
CA MET A 52 13.87 -8.69 5.81
C MET A 52 14.01 -7.20 6.16
N ALA A 53 14.33 -6.35 5.18
CA ALA A 53 14.39 -4.91 5.37
C ALA A 53 13.05 -4.33 5.86
N MET A 54 11.93 -4.78 5.28
CA MET A 54 10.58 -4.39 5.70
C MET A 54 10.24 -4.90 7.10
N LYS A 55 10.60 -6.14 7.44
CA LYS A 55 10.39 -6.71 8.79
C LYS A 55 11.21 -6.01 9.87
N ASN A 56 12.36 -5.44 9.52
CA ASN A 56 13.22 -4.73 10.49
C ASN A 56 12.83 -3.25 10.69
N MET A 57 11.79 -2.76 10.01
CA MET A 57 11.33 -1.38 10.17
C MET A 57 10.74 -1.13 11.57
N PRO A 58 10.81 0.12 12.08
CA PRO A 58 10.09 0.52 13.28
C PRO A 58 8.58 0.28 13.14
N VAL A 59 7.92 -0.08 14.26
CA VAL A 59 6.48 -0.37 14.31
C VAL A 59 5.63 0.78 13.77
N ASP A 60 5.97 2.02 14.12
CA ASP A 60 5.26 3.21 13.61
C ASP A 60 5.33 3.31 12.08
N SER A 61 6.48 2.99 11.48
CA SER A 61 6.66 3.00 10.03
C SER A 61 5.89 1.86 9.36
N LYS A 62 5.82 0.68 9.99
CA LYS A 62 4.99 -0.44 9.52
C LYS A 62 3.52 -0.06 9.51
N LEU A 63 3.04 0.57 10.58
CA LEU A 63 1.67 1.08 10.69
C LEU A 63 1.34 2.11 9.61
N GLN A 64 2.24 3.07 9.36
CA GLN A 64 2.05 4.05 8.29
C GLN A 64 2.00 3.40 6.89
N LEU A 65 2.84 2.39 6.64
CA LEU A 65 2.82 1.63 5.39
C LEU A 65 1.49 0.87 5.21
N ILE A 66 1.04 0.16 6.24
CA ILE A 66 -0.23 -0.56 6.24
C ILE A 66 -1.40 0.40 5.96
N GLN A 67 -1.45 1.54 6.66
CA GLN A 67 -2.50 2.54 6.45
C GLN A 67 -2.45 3.13 5.04
N SER A 68 -1.26 3.44 4.54
CA SER A 68 -1.06 3.95 3.18
C SER A 68 -1.48 2.93 2.12
N HIS A 69 -1.17 1.65 2.34
CA HIS A 69 -1.57 0.56 1.47
C HIS A 69 -3.09 0.38 1.46
N LYS A 70 -3.74 0.36 2.63
CA LYS A 70 -5.22 0.31 2.74
C LYS A 70 -5.89 1.51 2.05
N ALA A 71 -5.33 2.71 2.22
CA ALA A 71 -5.83 3.92 1.56
C ALA A 71 -5.66 3.88 0.03
N LYS A 72 -4.56 3.31 -0.47
CA LYS A 72 -4.30 3.11 -1.91
C LYS A 72 -5.18 2.01 -2.50
N ALA A 73 -5.31 0.86 -1.85
CA ALA A 73 -6.22 -0.20 -2.26
C ALA A 73 -7.68 0.31 -2.35
N SER A 74 -8.07 1.21 -1.45
CA SER A 74 -9.37 1.89 -1.52
C SER A 74 -9.50 2.87 -2.71
N ARG A 75 -8.40 3.45 -3.19
CA ARG A 75 -8.34 4.35 -4.36
C ARG A 75 -8.11 3.63 -5.70
N GLU A 76 -7.46 2.47 -5.70
CA GLU A 76 -7.14 1.67 -6.90
C GLU A 76 -8.38 1.13 -7.60
N THR A 77 -9.55 1.11 -6.94
CA THR A 77 -10.83 0.91 -7.61
C THR A 77 -11.23 2.08 -8.54
N ARG A 78 -10.46 3.18 -8.60
CA ARG A 78 -10.90 4.42 -9.24
C ARG A 78 -9.94 5.11 -10.23
N THR A 79 -8.69 4.65 -10.42
CA THR A 79 -7.76 5.39 -11.31
C THR A 79 -6.87 4.50 -12.19
N ASP A 80 -7.10 4.61 -13.50
CA ASP A 80 -6.21 4.41 -14.67
C ASP A 80 -5.61 3.04 -15.02
N THR A 81 -5.68 2.00 -14.18
CA THR A 81 -5.25 0.66 -14.59
C THR A 81 -6.37 -0.03 -15.38
N THR A 82 -6.09 -0.42 -16.63
CA THR A 82 -7.05 -1.23 -17.40
C THR A 82 -7.04 -2.65 -16.80
N PRO A 83 -8.20 -3.22 -16.43
CA PRO A 83 -8.23 -4.54 -15.80
C PRO A 83 -7.64 -5.62 -16.73
N LEU A 84 -6.96 -6.60 -16.11
CA LEU A 84 -6.30 -7.72 -16.81
C LEU A 84 -7.23 -8.44 -17.80
N SER A 85 -8.51 -8.61 -17.47
CA SER A 85 -9.53 -9.19 -18.36
C SER A 85 -9.69 -8.42 -19.67
N GLU A 86 -9.66 -7.09 -19.64
CA GLU A 86 -9.81 -6.28 -20.85
C GLU A 86 -8.58 -6.41 -21.74
N HIS A 87 -7.38 -6.47 -21.15
CA HIS A 87 -6.15 -6.75 -21.90
C HIS A 87 -6.17 -8.13 -22.55
N LEU A 88 -6.67 -9.16 -21.86
CA LEU A 88 -6.82 -10.50 -22.42
C LEU A 88 -7.83 -10.55 -23.56
N LYS A 89 -8.97 -9.84 -23.45
CA LYS A 89 -9.94 -9.72 -24.56
C LYS A 89 -9.29 -9.13 -25.80
N ILE A 90 -8.42 -8.13 -25.63
CA ILE A 90 -7.69 -7.50 -26.73
C ILE A 90 -6.69 -8.49 -27.34
N LEU A 91 -5.92 -9.22 -26.51
CA LEU A 91 -4.98 -10.25 -26.97
C LEU A 91 -5.69 -11.38 -27.73
N ALA A 92 -6.77 -11.91 -27.17
CA ALA A 92 -7.57 -12.97 -27.77
C ALA A 92 -8.19 -12.54 -29.11
N ARG A 93 -8.64 -11.28 -29.23
CA ARG A 93 -9.14 -10.72 -30.50
C ARG A 93 -8.04 -10.51 -31.54
N ALA A 94 -6.83 -10.17 -31.11
CA ALA A 94 -5.69 -10.00 -32.02
C ALA A 94 -5.18 -11.34 -32.56
N GLY A 95 -5.32 -12.43 -31.80
CA GLY A 95 -4.89 -13.77 -32.23
C GLY A 95 -3.38 -13.80 -32.51
N THR A 96 -3.00 -14.05 -33.77
CA THR A 96 -1.60 -14.05 -34.24
C THR A 96 -1.15 -12.72 -34.83
N GLN A 97 -2.03 -11.71 -34.90
CA GLN A 97 -1.69 -10.41 -35.46
C GLN A 97 -0.78 -9.62 -34.50
N SER A 98 0.19 -8.91 -35.06
CA SER A 98 1.10 -8.08 -34.26
C SER A 98 0.33 -6.93 -33.60
N LEU A 99 0.37 -6.87 -32.27
CA LEU A 99 -0.17 -5.74 -31.53
C LEU A 99 0.80 -4.54 -31.56
N PRO A 100 0.29 -3.30 -31.53
CA PRO A 100 1.13 -2.11 -31.40
C PRO A 100 2.00 -2.19 -30.14
N ARG A 101 3.29 -1.85 -30.28
CA ARG A 101 4.25 -1.86 -29.15
C ARG A 101 3.77 -1.06 -27.95
N ALA A 102 3.17 0.12 -28.18
CA ALA A 102 2.62 0.96 -27.12
C ALA A 102 1.56 0.24 -26.27
N ARG A 103 0.81 -0.69 -26.86
CA ARG A 103 -0.24 -1.46 -26.17
C ARG A 103 0.34 -2.60 -25.35
N LEU A 104 1.37 -3.28 -25.87
CA LEU A 104 2.13 -4.27 -25.12
C LEU A 104 2.88 -3.64 -23.94
N GLU A 105 3.42 -2.43 -24.12
CA GLU A 105 4.04 -1.65 -23.04
C GLU A 105 3.02 -1.28 -21.97
N LYS A 106 1.82 -0.81 -22.37
CA LYS A 106 0.74 -0.54 -21.40
C LYS A 106 0.34 -1.79 -20.63
N LEU A 107 0.19 -2.93 -21.30
CA LEU A 107 -0.10 -4.21 -20.65
C LEU A 107 0.98 -4.58 -19.63
N ARG A 108 2.26 -4.45 -20.00
CA ARG A 108 3.38 -4.73 -19.10
C ARG A 108 3.33 -3.84 -17.85
N VAL A 109 3.06 -2.56 -18.03
CA VAL A 109 2.95 -1.58 -16.94
C VAL A 109 1.77 -1.94 -16.05
N ASP A 110 0.58 -2.18 -16.62
CA ASP A 110 -0.62 -2.51 -15.86
C ASP A 110 -0.46 -3.82 -15.07
N ILE A 111 0.22 -4.83 -15.62
CA ILE A 111 0.55 -6.07 -14.89
C ILE A 111 1.52 -5.80 -13.74
N SER A 112 2.50 -4.92 -13.93
CA SER A 112 3.53 -4.64 -12.91
C SER A 112 3.00 -3.95 -11.66
N TYR A 113 1.82 -3.31 -11.77
CA TYR A 113 1.13 -2.68 -10.65
C TYR A 113 0.02 -3.55 -10.05
N GLN A 114 -0.25 -4.73 -10.62
CA GLN A 114 -1.19 -5.69 -10.05
C GLN A 114 -0.51 -6.44 -8.91
N SER A 115 -1.24 -6.67 -7.83
CA SER A 115 -0.79 -7.57 -6.77
C SER A 115 -0.67 -9.01 -7.29
N ILE A 116 0.21 -9.80 -6.67
CA ILE A 116 0.35 -11.23 -6.99
C ILE A 116 -0.98 -11.96 -6.84
N SER A 117 -1.78 -11.64 -5.83
CA SER A 117 -3.10 -12.24 -5.64
C SER A 117 -4.05 -11.94 -6.79
N GLN A 118 -4.03 -10.72 -7.35
CA GLN A 118 -4.83 -10.37 -8.53
C GLN A 118 -4.35 -11.09 -9.79
N ILE A 119 -3.05 -11.29 -9.93
CA ILE A 119 -2.47 -12.08 -11.04
C ILE A 119 -2.83 -13.56 -10.90
N ALA A 120 -2.74 -14.13 -9.70
CA ALA A 120 -2.99 -15.54 -9.44
C ALA A 120 -4.48 -15.93 -9.45
N ALA A 121 -5.36 -14.98 -9.14
CA ALA A 121 -6.82 -15.16 -9.24
C ALA A 121 -7.33 -15.07 -10.69
N PHE A 122 -6.47 -14.69 -11.63
CA PHE A 122 -6.76 -14.52 -13.05
C PHE A 122 -6.22 -15.66 -13.90
#